data_AF-G0QMY7-F1
#
_entry.id   AF-G0QMY7-F1
#
_cell.length_a   1.000
_cell.length_b   1.000
_cell.length_c   1.000
_cell.angle_alpha   90.00
_cell.angle_beta   90.00
_cell.angle_gamma   90.00
#
_symmetry.space_group_name_H-M   'P 1'
#
loop_
_entity.id
_entity.type
_entity.pdbx_description
1 polymer ?
#
loop_
_entity_poly.entity_id
_entity_poly.type
_entity_poly.pdbx_seq_one_letter_code
_entity_poly.pdbx_strand_id
1 'polypeptide(L)'
;MYIHNLLIIILLTTYQISQVQANLIILGPQEIKKEIQDLDKDKSELIQYSIGNFGFVPYGKRIIGELIVADPYKGCTEIVKPQTDQLDQTNTSIYFLLIERGECSFVTKAYNAQLIGASVVIFVKKKNYLFYKKIKIKVDDNPNENASKVLIGDDGMGEQIQIPSIIIGYKVGKALKKWLENKQNQGKVQLSIEFVEQKFEQTNYKIWISLPSKYANRLIYQTSKIQKKIGENKLFFEPVYQIFSLLEQEQNENCIQKGKFCAKDPDLPTEKGKIPTSSTIATGADIVNEVIRQLCIFQQESSLWWDYWRNFAIQCNKPQLYKECSYQITMTMENVNVEVLEQCVKANSESNSPLLSKQLLLQEQFKIRGWPSLTINNQIYRGNIIPDNIFEALCNSIQKPEGNCLTYTQDFIGKNDFDDIGSGNQRMSIWVILLITFIGLIAVFALLGFFYRKFIKKEMSQEMNQQVNQMVSQYIAFYESRGKNGE
;
A
#
# COMPACT_ATOMS: atom_id res chain seq x y z
N MET A 1 30.39 9.62 -19.33
CA MET A 1 29.64 8.34 -19.27
C MET A 1 29.29 7.89 -17.85
N TYR A 2 30.12 8.19 -16.82
CA TYR A 2 29.85 7.79 -15.43
C TYR A 2 28.74 8.57 -14.71
N ILE A 3 28.49 9.83 -15.06
CA ILE A 3 27.48 10.69 -14.40
C ILE A 3 26.04 10.31 -14.81
N HIS A 4 25.85 9.85 -16.05
CA HIS A 4 24.54 9.45 -16.55
C HIS A 4 24.07 8.12 -15.92
N ASN A 5 25.01 7.18 -15.70
CA ASN A 5 24.72 5.94 -15.00
C ASN A 5 24.46 6.15 -13.49
N LEU A 6 25.06 7.17 -12.87
CA LEU A 6 24.78 7.50 -11.46
C LEU A 6 23.36 8.08 -11.29
N LEU A 7 22.92 8.93 -12.21
CA LEU A 7 21.56 9.49 -12.23
C LEU A 7 20.48 8.42 -12.47
N ILE A 8 20.75 7.43 -13.33
CA ILE A 8 19.84 6.30 -13.55
C ILE A 8 19.77 5.39 -12.31
N ILE A 9 20.88 5.21 -11.58
CA ILE A 9 20.88 4.45 -10.32
C ILE A 9 20.14 5.21 -9.21
N ILE A 10 20.22 6.55 -9.15
CA ILE A 10 19.47 7.40 -8.20
C ILE A 10 17.98 7.46 -8.56
N LEU A 11 17.62 7.41 -9.84
CA LEU A 11 16.22 7.31 -10.30
C LEU A 11 15.63 5.91 -10.08
N LEU A 12 16.45 4.85 -10.12
CA LEU A 12 16.00 3.49 -9.80
C LEU A 12 15.92 3.22 -8.29
N THR A 13 16.69 3.93 -7.45
CA THR A 13 16.57 3.80 -5.98
C THR A 13 15.41 4.61 -5.40
N THR A 14 14.87 5.59 -6.13
CA THR A 14 13.65 6.31 -5.72
C THR A 14 12.35 5.62 -6.14
N TYR A 15 12.42 4.53 -6.93
CA TYR A 15 11.30 3.60 -7.12
C TYR A 15 11.27 2.54 -6.02
N GLN A 16 11.41 2.96 -4.76
CA GLN A 16 10.95 2.13 -3.66
C GLN A 16 9.43 2.23 -3.64
N ILE A 17 8.79 1.14 -4.04
CA ILE A 17 7.39 0.87 -3.80
C ILE A 17 7.10 1.29 -2.36
N SER A 18 6.26 2.30 -2.18
CA SER A 18 5.66 2.66 -0.90
C SER A 18 4.78 1.49 -0.45
N GLN A 19 5.43 0.43 0.05
CA GLN A 19 4.78 -0.51 0.93
C GLN A 19 4.32 0.33 2.12
N VAL A 20 3.02 0.35 2.36
CA VAL A 20 2.41 0.91 3.55
C VAL A 20 3.23 0.43 4.75
N GLN A 21 4.08 1.30 5.29
CA GLN A 21 4.87 1.02 6.48
C GLN A 21 3.92 1.14 7.65
N ALA A 22 3.30 0.02 7.96
CA ALA A 22 2.36 -0.09 9.03
C ALA A 22 3.18 -0.39 10.30
N ASN A 23 3.25 0.56 11.24
CA ASN A 23 4.10 0.46 12.43
C ASN A 23 3.35 -0.26 13.56
N LEU A 24 3.52 -1.58 13.67
CA LEU A 24 3.12 -2.32 14.88
C LEU A 24 4.35 -2.45 15.78
N ILE A 25 4.28 -1.92 16.99
CA ILE A 25 5.38 -1.85 17.94
C ILE A 25 4.93 -2.39 19.30
N ILE A 26 5.83 -3.11 19.97
CA ILE A 26 5.67 -3.47 21.38
C ILE A 26 6.21 -2.35 22.25
N LEU A 27 5.34 -1.74 23.05
CA LEU A 27 5.72 -0.68 23.99
C LEU A 27 6.37 -1.26 25.26
N GLY A 28 5.89 -2.42 25.71
CA GLY A 28 6.49 -3.17 26.81
C GLY A 28 5.73 -4.46 27.09
N PRO A 29 6.29 -5.35 27.94
CA PRO A 29 7.59 -5.26 28.63
C PRO A 29 8.83 -5.31 27.70
N GLN A 30 9.99 -4.85 28.17
CA GLN A 30 11.21 -4.74 27.35
C GLN A 30 11.79 -6.11 26.96
N GLU A 31 11.55 -7.13 27.76
CA GLU A 31 12.02 -8.50 27.54
C GLU A 31 11.38 -9.10 26.29
N ILE A 32 10.04 -9.02 26.17
CA ILE A 32 9.32 -9.50 24.99
C ILE A 32 9.60 -8.62 23.76
N LYS A 33 9.83 -7.31 23.96
CA LYS A 33 10.28 -6.41 22.87
C LYS A 33 11.59 -6.92 22.27
N LYS A 34 12.59 -7.23 23.11
CA LYS A 34 13.89 -7.78 22.67
C LYS A 34 13.74 -9.17 22.04
N GLU A 35 12.94 -10.06 22.63
CA GLU A 35 12.70 -11.39 22.06
C GLU A 35 12.12 -11.29 20.64
N ILE A 36 11.17 -10.40 20.41
CA ILE A 36 10.58 -10.19 19.08
C ILE A 36 11.57 -9.54 18.10
N GLN A 37 12.38 -8.57 18.55
CA GLN A 37 13.45 -7.98 17.73
C GLN A 37 14.44 -9.04 17.25
N ASP A 38 14.84 -9.96 18.12
CA ASP A 38 15.77 -11.05 17.78
C ASP A 38 15.17 -12.08 16.81
N LEU A 39 13.85 -12.12 16.63
CA LEU A 39 13.21 -12.94 15.59
C LEU A 39 13.32 -12.34 14.18
N ASP A 40 13.58 -11.03 14.09
CA ASP A 40 13.80 -10.35 12.82
C ASP A 40 15.28 -10.30 12.46
N LYS A 41 15.61 -10.55 11.18
CA LYS A 41 17.01 -10.57 10.70
C LYS A 41 17.65 -9.19 10.82
N ASP A 42 16.85 -8.15 10.62
CA ASP A 42 17.30 -6.76 10.67
C ASP A 42 17.19 -6.16 12.08
N LYS A 43 16.79 -6.98 13.08
CA LYS A 43 16.53 -6.55 14.47
C LYS A 43 15.60 -5.33 14.57
N SER A 44 14.65 -5.24 13.64
CA SER A 44 13.70 -4.14 13.58
C SER A 44 12.80 -4.12 14.81
N GLU A 45 12.49 -2.92 15.32
CA GLU A 45 11.43 -2.76 16.31
C GLU A 45 10.02 -2.89 15.70
N LEU A 46 9.93 -2.83 14.37
CA LEU A 46 8.67 -2.83 13.63
C LEU A 46 8.24 -4.26 13.30
N ILE A 47 7.07 -4.65 13.80
CA ILE A 47 6.43 -5.89 13.43
C ILE A 47 5.66 -5.69 12.13
N GLN A 48 6.03 -6.45 11.10
CA GLN A 48 5.27 -6.46 9.85
C GLN A 48 3.89 -7.07 10.05
N TYR A 49 2.86 -6.39 9.54
CA TYR A 49 1.49 -6.87 9.51
C TYR A 49 0.81 -6.62 8.16
N SER A 50 -0.39 -7.14 7.99
CA SER A 50 -1.28 -6.78 6.88
C SER A 50 -2.67 -6.48 7.39
N ILE A 51 -3.28 -5.44 6.81
CA ILE A 51 -4.65 -5.01 7.13
C ILE A 51 -5.64 -5.83 6.32
N GLY A 52 -6.79 -6.14 6.90
CA GLY A 52 -7.84 -6.89 6.21
C GLY A 52 -8.66 -6.07 5.22
N ASN A 53 -9.32 -6.75 4.29
CA ASN A 53 -10.19 -6.14 3.28
C ASN A 53 -11.62 -5.88 3.80
N PHE A 54 -11.79 -5.81 5.12
CA PHE A 54 -13.03 -5.57 5.83
C PHE A 54 -12.72 -4.94 7.18
N GLY A 55 -13.75 -4.48 7.88
CA GLY A 55 -13.59 -3.74 9.12
C GLY A 55 -13.37 -2.25 8.87
N PHE A 56 -13.54 -1.47 9.93
CA PHE A 56 -13.11 -0.08 9.91
C PHE A 56 -11.59 -0.01 10.03
N VAL A 57 -10.95 0.82 9.20
CA VAL A 57 -9.51 1.06 9.24
C VAL A 57 -9.29 2.56 9.49
N PRO A 58 -8.80 2.96 10.68
CA PRO A 58 -8.63 4.35 11.05
C PRO A 58 -7.34 4.91 10.46
N TYR A 59 -7.33 5.11 9.15
CA TYR A 59 -6.20 5.67 8.40
C TYR A 59 -5.72 7.00 9.00
N GLY A 60 -4.40 7.16 9.09
CA GLY A 60 -3.76 8.33 9.70
C GLY A 60 -3.74 8.32 11.23
N LYS A 61 -4.33 7.31 11.89
CA LYS A 61 -4.44 7.24 13.35
C LYS A 61 -3.56 6.15 13.96
N ARG A 62 -3.30 6.31 15.25
CA ARG A 62 -2.59 5.35 16.10
C ARG A 62 -3.52 4.85 17.21
N ILE A 63 -3.49 3.54 17.45
CA ILE A 63 -4.22 2.89 18.55
C ILE A 63 -3.20 2.24 19.47
N ILE A 64 -3.33 2.48 20.77
CA ILE A 64 -2.51 1.85 21.81
C ILE A 64 -3.44 1.01 22.69
N GLY A 65 -3.07 -0.24 22.95
CA GLY A 65 -3.88 -1.15 23.73
C GLY A 65 -3.11 -2.33 24.30
N GLU A 66 -3.73 -2.98 25.29
CA GLU A 66 -3.21 -4.22 25.88
C GLU A 66 -3.56 -5.42 25.00
N LEU A 67 -2.59 -6.30 24.75
CA LEU A 67 -2.80 -7.52 23.99
C LEU A 67 -3.29 -8.66 24.89
N ILE A 68 -4.43 -9.25 24.51
CA ILE A 68 -5.05 -10.36 25.22
C ILE A 68 -5.18 -11.56 24.27
N VAL A 69 -4.93 -12.77 24.77
CA VAL A 69 -5.15 -14.00 24.01
C VAL A 69 -6.64 -14.36 24.06
N ALA A 70 -7.26 -14.62 22.91
CA ALA A 70 -8.64 -15.08 22.86
C ALA A 70 -8.82 -16.43 23.56
N ASP A 71 -9.98 -16.61 24.19
CA ASP A 71 -10.45 -17.89 24.72
C ASP A 71 -11.88 -18.16 24.24
N PRO A 72 -12.12 -19.14 23.36
CA PRO A 72 -11.14 -20.03 22.75
C PRO A 72 -10.23 -19.28 21.76
N TYR A 73 -8.95 -19.67 21.67
CA TYR A 73 -7.94 -19.02 20.82
C TYR A 73 -8.28 -18.99 19.32
N LYS A 74 -9.21 -19.86 18.90
CA LYS A 74 -9.72 -19.90 17.53
C LYS A 74 -10.77 -18.83 17.26
N GLY A 75 -11.50 -18.35 18.27
CA GLY A 75 -12.54 -17.33 18.09
C GLY A 75 -13.65 -17.68 17.10
N CYS A 76 -13.87 -18.98 16.80
CA CYS A 76 -14.93 -19.42 15.89
C CYS A 76 -16.29 -19.58 16.57
N THR A 77 -16.29 -19.63 17.90
CA THR A 77 -17.46 -19.61 18.76
C THR A 77 -17.42 -18.34 19.61
N GLU A 78 -18.42 -18.16 20.48
CA GLU A 78 -18.43 -17.11 21.49
C GLU A 78 -17.10 -17.11 22.27
N ILE A 79 -16.50 -15.91 22.38
CA ILE A 79 -15.23 -15.69 23.07
C ILE A 79 -15.56 -15.23 24.49
N VAL A 80 -14.84 -15.76 25.48
CA VAL A 80 -14.95 -15.33 26.87
C VAL A 80 -14.44 -13.89 26.97
N LYS A 81 -15.29 -12.99 27.48
CA LYS A 81 -14.90 -11.59 27.72
C LYS A 81 -13.78 -11.56 28.79
N PRO A 82 -12.62 -10.93 28.51
CA PRO A 82 -11.54 -10.84 29.48
C PRO A 82 -12.00 -10.15 30.77
N GLN A 83 -11.70 -10.75 31.92
CA GLN A 83 -11.83 -10.09 33.21
C GLN A 83 -10.62 -9.21 33.42
N THR A 84 -10.81 -7.90 33.28
CA THR A 84 -9.78 -6.89 33.44
C THR A 84 -9.90 -6.33 34.86
N ASP A 85 -9.11 -6.87 35.78
CA ASP A 85 -9.23 -6.70 37.24
C ASP A 85 -9.07 -5.25 37.77
N GLN A 86 -8.87 -4.24 36.92
CA GLN A 86 -8.74 -2.82 37.31
C GLN A 86 -9.20 -1.88 36.19
N LEU A 87 -10.42 -2.05 35.70
CA LEU A 87 -11.04 -1.04 34.84
C LEU A 87 -12.24 -0.45 35.56
N ASP A 88 -11.91 0.49 36.44
CA ASP A 88 -12.84 1.40 37.08
C ASP A 88 -13.74 2.06 36.05
N GLN A 89 -15.02 1.71 36.09
CA GLN A 89 -16.24 2.57 36.02
C GLN A 89 -16.36 3.58 34.86
N THR A 90 -15.41 3.63 33.95
CA THR A 90 -15.35 4.44 32.74
C THR A 90 -15.13 3.46 31.59
N ASN A 91 -16.10 3.34 30.70
CA ASN A 91 -16.25 2.32 29.65
C ASN A 91 -15.15 2.32 28.55
N THR A 92 -13.86 2.49 28.86
CA THR A 92 -12.86 3.02 27.92
C THR A 92 -11.53 2.26 27.83
N SER A 93 -11.46 0.98 28.21
CA SER A 93 -10.22 0.21 28.00
C SER A 93 -10.05 -0.26 26.57
N ILE A 94 -8.96 0.15 25.93
CA ILE A 94 -8.57 -0.34 24.61
C ILE A 94 -7.76 -1.62 24.77
N TYR A 95 -8.27 -2.73 24.23
CA TYR A 95 -7.55 -3.99 24.18
C TYR A 95 -7.60 -4.62 22.81
N PHE A 96 -6.52 -5.33 22.47
CA PHE A 96 -6.34 -6.02 21.20
C PHE A 96 -6.44 -7.52 21.44
N LEU A 97 -7.16 -8.21 20.56
CA LEU A 97 -7.41 -9.63 20.72
C LEU A 97 -6.54 -10.45 19.76
N LEU A 98 -5.67 -11.31 20.31
CA LEU A 98 -4.82 -12.23 19.56
C LEU A 98 -5.59 -13.53 19.26
N ILE A 99 -5.80 -13.83 17.96
CA ILE A 99 -6.61 -14.98 17.51
C ILE A 99 -5.84 -15.79 16.47
N GLU A 100 -5.92 -17.13 16.51
CA GLU A 100 -5.33 -17.96 15.46
C GLU A 100 -6.18 -18.01 14.18
N ARG A 101 -5.50 -17.96 13.03
CA ARG A 101 -6.11 -18.27 11.72
C ARG A 101 -6.48 -19.75 11.60
N GLY A 102 -7.70 -20.03 11.11
CA GLY A 102 -8.19 -21.36 10.73
C GLY A 102 -9.62 -21.64 11.19
N GLU A 103 -10.18 -22.79 10.82
CA GLU A 103 -11.50 -23.34 11.23
C GLU A 103 -12.74 -22.57 10.74
N CYS A 104 -12.74 -21.24 10.79
CA CYS A 104 -13.80 -20.38 10.30
C CYS A 104 -13.20 -19.16 9.57
N SER A 105 -14.06 -18.33 8.96
CA SER A 105 -13.63 -17.12 8.25
C SER A 105 -13.00 -16.08 9.18
N PHE A 106 -12.21 -15.16 8.62
CA PHE A 106 -11.67 -14.04 9.38
C PHE A 106 -12.76 -13.09 9.89
N VAL A 107 -13.80 -12.88 9.07
CA VAL A 107 -14.96 -12.05 9.41
C VAL A 107 -15.69 -12.61 10.62
N THR A 108 -15.95 -13.93 10.67
CA THR A 108 -16.58 -14.59 11.83
C THR A 108 -15.78 -14.33 13.13
N LYS A 109 -14.45 -14.47 13.07
CA LYS A 109 -13.58 -14.22 14.23
C LYS A 109 -13.61 -12.76 14.66
N ALA A 110 -13.55 -11.84 13.70
CA ALA A 110 -13.59 -10.41 13.98
C ALA A 110 -14.94 -9.99 14.57
N TYR A 111 -16.03 -10.60 14.09
CA TYR A 111 -17.37 -10.39 14.62
C TYR A 111 -17.45 -10.82 16.09
N ASN A 112 -17.01 -12.04 16.41
CA ASN A 112 -17.01 -12.54 17.79
C ASN A 112 -16.11 -11.68 18.72
N ALA A 113 -14.97 -11.21 18.23
CA ALA A 113 -14.09 -10.31 18.97
C ALA A 113 -14.74 -8.95 19.24
N GLN A 114 -15.45 -8.40 18.24
CA GLN A 114 -16.20 -7.16 18.39
C GLN A 114 -17.31 -7.29 19.43
N LEU A 115 -18.04 -8.42 19.46
CA LEU A 115 -19.14 -8.63 20.41
C LEU A 115 -18.71 -8.52 21.88
N ILE A 116 -17.47 -8.88 22.18
CA ILE A 116 -16.94 -8.77 23.54
C ILE A 116 -16.29 -7.41 23.84
N GLY A 117 -16.19 -6.52 22.84
CA GLY A 117 -15.66 -5.16 22.97
C GLY A 117 -14.19 -5.00 22.60
N ALA A 118 -13.59 -5.95 21.87
CA ALA A 118 -12.20 -5.81 21.43
C ALA A 118 -12.05 -4.62 20.48
N SER A 119 -11.02 -3.80 20.66
CA SER A 119 -10.82 -2.60 19.84
C SER A 119 -10.08 -2.89 18.54
N VAL A 120 -9.23 -3.94 18.52
CA VAL A 120 -8.50 -4.42 17.33
C VAL A 120 -8.37 -5.93 17.40
N VAL A 121 -8.46 -6.60 16.25
CA VAL A 121 -8.16 -8.04 16.13
C VAL A 121 -6.83 -8.26 15.45
N ILE A 122 -5.97 -9.05 16.10
CA ILE A 122 -4.67 -9.45 15.59
C ILE A 122 -4.70 -10.95 15.30
N PHE A 123 -4.83 -11.30 14.03
CA PHE A 123 -4.73 -12.66 13.57
C PHE A 123 -3.28 -13.14 13.56
N VAL A 124 -3.06 -14.37 14.02
CA VAL A 124 -1.78 -15.07 13.92
C VAL A 124 -1.82 -16.01 12.73
N LYS A 125 -0.90 -15.81 11.79
CA LYS A 125 -0.71 -16.74 10.67
C LYS A 125 -0.41 -18.14 11.22
N LYS A 126 -1.02 -19.19 10.64
CA LYS A 126 -0.71 -20.59 10.98
C LYS A 126 0.59 -21.05 10.31
N LYS A 127 1.39 -21.88 11.00
CA LYS A 127 2.58 -22.53 10.42
C LYS A 127 2.14 -23.47 9.29
N ASN A 128 2.40 -23.10 8.05
CA ASN A 128 2.07 -23.94 6.89
C ASN A 128 3.15 -25.01 6.64
N TYR A 129 3.21 -26.06 7.46
CA TYR A 129 4.18 -27.14 7.25
C TYR A 129 3.87 -28.03 6.03
N LEU A 130 2.58 -28.18 5.66
CA LEU A 130 2.16 -29.14 4.62
C LEU A 130 2.34 -28.64 3.18
N PHE A 131 2.18 -27.34 2.92
CA PHE A 131 2.28 -26.80 1.56
C PHE A 131 3.71 -26.92 1.02
N TYR A 132 4.70 -26.64 1.87
CA TYR A 132 6.12 -26.69 1.48
C TYR A 132 6.65 -28.12 1.27
N LYS A 133 6.13 -29.10 2.01
CA LYS A 133 6.54 -30.51 1.84
C LYS A 133 6.02 -31.14 0.54
N LYS A 134 4.84 -30.73 0.06
CA LYS A 134 4.18 -31.36 -1.10
C LYS A 134 4.69 -30.86 -2.45
N ILE A 135 5.28 -29.65 -2.52
CA ILE A 135 5.66 -29.01 -3.79
C ILE A 135 7.18 -29.10 -4.08
N LYS A 136 7.99 -29.73 -3.21
CA LYS A 136 9.47 -29.81 -3.37
C LYS A 136 10.13 -28.47 -3.76
N ILE A 137 9.54 -27.35 -3.38
CA ILE A 137 10.19 -26.05 -3.52
C ILE A 137 11.29 -26.05 -2.46
N LYS A 138 12.54 -25.91 -2.89
CA LYS A 138 13.63 -25.49 -1.98
C LYS A 138 13.24 -24.11 -1.48
N VAL A 139 12.56 -24.07 -0.34
CA VAL A 139 12.30 -22.82 0.37
C VAL A 139 13.67 -22.41 0.88
N ASP A 140 14.27 -21.37 0.31
CA ASP A 140 15.34 -20.64 0.99
C ASP A 140 14.93 -20.47 2.45
N ASP A 141 15.85 -20.73 3.38
CA ASP A 141 15.68 -20.72 4.83
C ASP A 141 15.34 -19.32 5.39
N ASN A 142 14.33 -18.66 4.81
CA ASN A 142 13.76 -17.42 5.29
C ASN A 142 12.35 -17.69 5.82
N PRO A 143 12.22 -18.27 7.03
CA PRO A 143 10.95 -18.44 7.73
C PRO A 143 10.34 -17.12 8.22
N ASN A 144 10.86 -15.98 7.75
CA ASN A 144 10.13 -14.72 7.69
C ASN A 144 9.22 -14.81 6.45
N GLU A 145 8.19 -15.65 6.55
CA GLU A 145 7.03 -15.48 5.67
C GLU A 145 6.36 -14.17 6.09
N ASN A 146 6.75 -13.08 5.44
CA ASN A 146 6.22 -11.75 5.69
C ASN A 146 4.69 -11.80 5.78
N ALA A 147 4.13 -11.24 6.86
CA ALA A 147 2.69 -11.08 7.02
C ALA A 147 2.07 -10.41 5.77
N SER A 148 2.87 -9.54 5.11
CA SER A 148 2.58 -8.82 3.86
C SER A 148 2.10 -9.66 2.67
N LYS A 149 2.19 -10.99 2.71
CA LYS A 149 1.71 -11.88 1.63
C LYS A 149 0.35 -12.53 1.88
N VAL A 150 -0.26 -12.35 3.05
CA VAL A 150 -1.57 -12.96 3.36
C VAL A 150 -2.69 -11.94 3.19
N LEU A 151 -3.54 -12.16 2.18
CA LEU A 151 -4.79 -11.42 2.04
C LEU A 151 -5.80 -11.94 3.08
N ILE A 152 -6.30 -11.04 3.92
CA ILE A 152 -7.42 -11.32 4.82
C ILE A 152 -8.70 -10.99 4.05
N GLY A 153 -9.31 -12.03 3.48
CA GLY A 153 -10.50 -11.89 2.63
C GLY A 153 -11.78 -11.69 3.43
N ASP A 154 -12.68 -10.91 2.85
CA ASP A 154 -14.08 -10.81 3.25
C ASP A 154 -14.85 -12.05 2.74
N ASP A 155 -15.75 -12.61 3.55
CA ASP A 155 -16.64 -13.72 3.20
C ASP A 155 -18.03 -13.26 2.72
N GLY A 156 -18.24 -11.96 2.60
CA GLY A 156 -19.49 -11.31 2.20
C GLY A 156 -20.22 -10.62 3.36
N MET A 157 -19.73 -10.77 4.59
CA MET A 157 -20.31 -10.12 5.79
C MET A 157 -19.36 -9.10 6.44
N GLY A 158 -18.22 -8.80 5.81
CA GLY A 158 -17.17 -7.93 6.34
C GLY A 158 -17.63 -6.51 6.68
N GLU A 159 -18.63 -5.97 5.97
CA GLU A 159 -19.24 -4.67 6.25
C GLU A 159 -19.80 -4.55 7.69
N GLN A 160 -20.13 -5.67 8.34
CA GLN A 160 -20.64 -5.70 9.73
C GLN A 160 -19.56 -5.47 10.78
N ILE A 161 -18.28 -5.59 10.39
CA ILE A 161 -17.14 -5.42 11.27
C ILE A 161 -16.81 -3.93 11.36
N GLN A 162 -16.71 -3.42 12.58
CA GLN A 162 -16.44 -2.00 12.91
C GLN A 162 -15.09 -1.80 13.61
N ILE A 163 -14.31 -2.88 13.75
CA ILE A 163 -12.99 -2.85 14.39
C ILE A 163 -11.89 -3.19 13.38
N PRO A 164 -10.68 -2.62 13.51
CA PRO A 164 -9.57 -2.95 12.64
C PRO A 164 -9.15 -4.41 12.80
N SER A 165 -8.82 -5.02 11.66
CA SER A 165 -8.37 -6.41 11.59
C SER A 165 -7.01 -6.47 10.91
N ILE A 166 -6.01 -6.99 11.62
CA ILE A 166 -4.66 -7.16 11.08
C ILE A 166 -4.19 -8.61 11.22
N ILE A 167 -3.22 -9.03 10.42
CA ILE A 167 -2.55 -10.33 10.55
C ILE A 167 -1.04 -10.14 10.71
N ILE A 168 -0.45 -10.91 11.62
CA ILE A 168 0.99 -10.95 11.88
C ILE A 168 1.58 -12.33 11.56
N GLY A 169 2.90 -12.38 11.41
CA GLY A 169 3.64 -13.60 11.14
C GLY A 169 3.54 -14.63 12.28
N TYR A 170 3.66 -15.91 11.93
CA TYR A 170 3.52 -17.03 12.88
C TYR A 170 4.52 -16.96 14.05
N LYS A 171 5.80 -16.66 13.79
CA LYS A 171 6.84 -16.62 14.84
C LYS A 171 6.51 -15.58 15.91
N VAL A 172 6.21 -14.35 15.48
CA VAL A 172 5.85 -13.23 16.38
C VAL A 172 4.59 -13.56 17.16
N GLY A 173 3.52 -14.00 16.48
CA GLY A 173 2.28 -14.36 17.17
C GLY A 173 2.44 -15.51 18.17
N LYS A 174 3.29 -16.50 17.86
CA LYS A 174 3.61 -17.59 18.79
C LYS A 174 4.37 -17.10 20.02
N ALA A 175 5.37 -16.24 19.84
CA ALA A 175 6.14 -15.67 20.95
C ALA A 175 5.25 -14.82 21.87
N LEU A 176 4.41 -13.95 21.29
CA LEU A 176 3.42 -13.16 22.04
C LEU A 176 2.45 -14.05 22.83
N LYS A 177 1.87 -15.08 22.18
CA LYS A 177 0.98 -16.02 22.86
C LYS A 177 1.66 -16.72 24.04
N LYS A 178 2.88 -17.26 23.82
CA LYS A 178 3.66 -17.93 24.87
C LYS A 178 3.95 -17.00 26.04
N TRP A 179 4.28 -15.75 25.75
CA TRP A 179 4.54 -14.74 26.78
C TRP A 179 3.31 -14.49 27.64
N LEU A 180 2.14 -14.31 27.01
CA LEU A 180 0.87 -14.01 27.67
C LEU A 180 0.31 -15.21 28.48
N GLU A 181 0.55 -16.44 28.03
CA GLU A 181 0.11 -17.65 28.75
C GLU A 181 1.04 -18.03 29.92
N ASN A 182 2.25 -17.46 29.99
CA ASN A 182 3.20 -17.76 31.05
C ASN A 182 2.86 -16.98 32.32
N LYS A 183 2.37 -17.69 33.35
CA LYS A 183 2.02 -17.13 34.66
C LYS A 183 3.19 -16.45 35.41
N GLN A 184 4.44 -16.72 35.03
CA GLN A 184 5.61 -16.06 35.62
C GLN A 184 5.89 -14.69 35.00
N ASN A 185 5.46 -14.48 33.76
CA ASN A 185 5.52 -13.17 33.14
C ASN A 185 4.37 -12.35 33.72
N GLN A 186 4.55 -11.03 33.92
CA GLN A 186 3.50 -10.15 34.44
C GLN A 186 2.27 -10.00 33.50
N GLY A 187 2.07 -10.92 32.53
CA GLY A 187 0.84 -11.14 31.78
C GLY A 187 0.43 -10.05 30.79
N LYS A 188 1.01 -8.86 30.88
CA LYS A 188 0.61 -7.70 30.07
C LYS A 188 1.60 -7.48 28.94
N VAL A 189 1.09 -7.20 27.75
CA VAL A 189 1.87 -6.71 26.60
C VAL A 189 1.13 -5.51 26.03
N GLN A 190 1.77 -4.35 26.00
CA GLN A 190 1.20 -3.16 25.37
C GLN A 190 1.70 -3.02 23.94
N LEU A 191 0.79 -2.78 23.01
CA LEU A 191 1.06 -2.60 21.60
C LEU A 191 0.62 -1.21 21.14
N SER A 192 1.38 -0.65 20.20
CA SER A 192 1.00 0.52 19.41
C SER A 192 0.85 0.10 17.95
N ILE A 193 -0.32 0.32 17.36
CA ILE A 193 -0.60 0.10 15.94
C ILE A 193 -0.84 1.45 15.28
N GLU A 194 -0.02 1.79 14.29
CA GLU A 194 -0.23 2.98 13.46
C GLU A 194 -0.69 2.58 12.06
N PHE A 195 -1.85 3.07 11.65
CA PHE A 195 -2.40 2.91 10.31
C PHE A 195 -1.90 4.06 9.43
N VAL A 196 -0.61 4.01 9.12
CA VAL A 196 0.08 5.08 8.41
C VAL A 196 -0.61 5.38 7.08
N GLU A 197 -0.96 6.65 6.89
CA GLU A 197 -1.48 7.20 5.65
C GLU A 197 -0.51 8.27 5.15
N GLN A 198 -0.13 8.18 3.88
CA GLN A 198 0.79 9.15 3.29
C GLN A 198 -0.01 10.39 2.89
N LYS A 199 0.46 11.55 3.35
CA LYS A 199 -0.21 12.83 3.08
C LYS A 199 0.36 13.50 1.84
N PHE A 200 -0.52 13.97 0.97
CA PHE A 200 -0.19 14.68 -0.26
C PHE A 200 -0.94 16.02 -0.33
N GLU A 201 -0.39 16.99 -1.07
CA GLU A 201 -1.09 18.27 -1.34
C GLU A 201 -2.43 18.02 -2.06
N GLN A 202 -2.44 17.03 -2.96
CA GLN A 202 -3.61 16.56 -3.68
C GLN A 202 -3.67 15.04 -3.61
N THR A 203 -4.86 14.50 -3.37
CA THR A 203 -5.08 13.06 -3.30
C THR A 203 -5.68 12.56 -4.61
N ASN A 204 -5.01 11.59 -5.22
CA ASN A 204 -5.52 10.85 -6.37
C ASN A 204 -6.19 9.57 -5.87
N TYR A 205 -7.41 9.30 -6.30
CA TYR A 205 -8.07 8.04 -6.00
C TYR A 205 -8.71 7.42 -7.23
N LYS A 206 -8.69 6.10 -7.28
CA LYS A 206 -9.29 5.31 -8.35
C LYS A 206 -10.33 4.38 -7.78
N ILE A 207 -11.52 4.37 -8.37
CA ILE A 207 -12.53 3.34 -8.08
C ILE A 207 -12.45 2.29 -9.17
N TRP A 208 -12.16 1.07 -8.76
CA TRP A 208 -12.04 -0.10 -9.61
C TRP A 208 -13.40 -0.77 -9.66
N ILE A 209 -14.00 -0.85 -10.85
CA ILE A 209 -15.40 -1.23 -11.05
C ILE A 209 -15.50 -2.36 -12.09
N SER A 210 -16.42 -3.28 -11.88
CA SER A 210 -16.85 -4.24 -12.89
C SER A 210 -18.31 -3.97 -13.30
N LEU A 211 -18.63 -4.16 -14.57
CA LEU A 211 -19.99 -4.07 -15.09
C LEU A 211 -20.44 -5.46 -15.58
N PRO A 212 -21.73 -5.83 -15.38
CA PRO A 212 -22.70 -5.24 -14.45
C PRO A 212 -22.34 -5.55 -12.98
N SER A 213 -22.35 -4.56 -12.09
CA SER A 213 -22.21 -4.81 -10.65
C SER A 213 -23.20 -3.99 -9.82
N LYS A 214 -24.16 -4.68 -9.19
CA LYS A 214 -25.10 -4.07 -8.25
C LYS A 214 -24.40 -3.48 -7.03
N TYR A 215 -23.32 -4.12 -6.58
CA TYR A 215 -22.48 -3.63 -5.48
C TYR A 215 -21.80 -2.32 -5.84
N ALA A 216 -21.18 -2.25 -7.04
CA ALA A 216 -20.57 -1.01 -7.52
C ALA A 216 -21.62 0.10 -7.70
N ASN A 217 -22.80 -0.22 -8.24
CA ASN A 217 -23.90 0.73 -8.39
C ASN A 217 -24.31 1.35 -7.05
N ARG A 218 -24.49 0.51 -6.01
CA ARG A 218 -24.82 0.98 -4.66
C ARG A 218 -23.71 1.86 -4.09
N LEU A 219 -22.45 1.41 -4.17
CA LEU A 219 -21.30 2.15 -3.69
C LEU A 219 -21.20 3.53 -4.35
N ILE A 220 -21.20 3.59 -5.68
CA ILE A 220 -21.02 4.85 -6.43
C ILE A 220 -22.20 5.80 -6.16
N TYR A 221 -23.43 5.30 -6.11
CA TYR A 221 -24.59 6.11 -5.74
C TYR A 221 -24.42 6.73 -4.34
N GLN A 222 -23.99 5.95 -3.35
CA GLN A 222 -23.79 6.47 -2.00
C GLN A 222 -22.58 7.42 -1.93
N THR A 223 -21.47 7.10 -2.59
CA THR A 223 -20.24 7.91 -2.64
C THR A 223 -20.46 9.24 -3.38
N SER A 224 -21.34 9.30 -4.37
CA SER A 224 -21.67 10.55 -5.07
C SER A 224 -22.23 11.64 -4.14
N LYS A 225 -22.86 11.24 -3.03
CA LYS A 225 -23.40 12.18 -2.02
C LYS A 225 -22.31 12.83 -1.17
N ILE A 226 -21.18 12.16 -1.02
CA ILE A 226 -20.03 12.66 -0.23
C ILE A 226 -18.98 13.35 -1.11
N GLN A 227 -18.94 13.08 -2.41
CA GLN A 227 -18.04 13.78 -3.34
C GLN A 227 -18.23 15.31 -3.24
N LYS A 228 -19.48 15.78 -3.18
CA LYS A 228 -19.81 17.21 -3.01
C LYS A 228 -19.32 17.83 -1.70
N LYS A 229 -18.93 16.99 -0.72
CA LYS A 229 -18.47 17.43 0.60
C LYS A 229 -16.95 17.65 0.67
N ILE A 230 -16.16 17.06 -0.22
CA ILE A 230 -14.70 17.25 -0.24
C ILE A 230 -14.43 18.43 -1.17
N GLY A 231 -13.87 19.51 -0.61
CA GLY A 231 -13.69 20.78 -1.32
C GLY A 231 -13.04 20.60 -2.70
N GLU A 232 -13.43 21.49 -3.62
CA GLU A 232 -12.93 21.51 -4.99
C GLU A 232 -11.38 21.51 -5.00
N ASN A 233 -10.78 20.81 -5.97
CA ASN A 233 -9.35 20.82 -6.30
C ASN A 233 -8.36 20.08 -5.37
N LYS A 234 -8.84 19.37 -4.34
CA LYS A 234 -7.95 18.50 -3.51
C LYS A 234 -8.04 17.01 -3.84
N LEU A 235 -9.09 16.60 -4.54
CA LEU A 235 -9.29 15.21 -4.96
C LEU A 235 -9.35 15.04 -6.46
N PHE A 236 -8.65 14.03 -6.95
CA PHE A 236 -8.63 13.63 -8.35
C PHE A 236 -9.14 12.21 -8.46
N PHE A 237 -10.33 12.08 -9.04
CA PHE A 237 -11.00 10.81 -9.24
C PHE A 237 -10.67 10.24 -10.62
N GLU A 238 -10.48 8.93 -10.72
CA GLU A 238 -10.45 8.20 -11.99
C GLU A 238 -11.23 6.87 -11.88
N PRO A 239 -12.22 6.61 -12.74
CA PRO A 239 -12.85 5.29 -12.83
C PRO A 239 -11.94 4.31 -13.58
N VAL A 240 -11.82 3.10 -13.05
CA VAL A 240 -11.07 2.01 -13.69
C VAL A 240 -11.96 0.79 -13.85
N TYR A 241 -12.01 0.21 -15.04
CA TYR A 241 -12.94 -0.85 -15.38
C TYR A 241 -12.25 -2.20 -15.53
N GLN A 242 -12.93 -3.24 -15.06
CA GLN A 242 -12.52 -4.62 -15.27
C GLN A 242 -12.71 -5.02 -16.73
N ILE A 243 -11.62 -5.08 -17.47
CA ILE A 243 -11.54 -5.64 -18.83
C ILE A 243 -10.31 -6.54 -18.94
N PHE A 244 -10.25 -7.40 -19.94
CA PHE A 244 -9.08 -8.25 -20.20
C PHE A 244 -8.78 -8.36 -21.69
N SER A 245 -7.59 -8.87 -22.02
CA SER A 245 -7.22 -9.25 -23.38
C SER A 245 -7.12 -10.77 -23.45
N LEU A 246 -7.52 -11.36 -24.58
CA LEU A 246 -7.18 -12.73 -24.91
C LEU A 246 -5.73 -12.82 -25.37
N LEU A 247 -5.10 -13.98 -25.14
CA LEU A 247 -3.74 -14.27 -25.62
C LEU A 247 -3.72 -14.46 -27.14
N GLU A 248 -4.77 -15.06 -27.69
CA GLU A 248 -4.96 -15.29 -29.11
C GLU A 248 -6.00 -14.30 -29.64
N GLN A 249 -5.65 -13.56 -30.68
CA GLN A 249 -6.51 -12.53 -31.29
C GLN A 249 -7.55 -13.16 -32.21
N GLU A 250 -8.50 -13.89 -31.62
CA GLU A 250 -9.60 -14.54 -32.33
C GLU A 250 -10.88 -13.70 -32.32
N GLN A 251 -11.81 -14.03 -33.23
CA GLN A 251 -13.16 -13.51 -33.16
C GLN A 251 -13.88 -14.13 -31.96
N ASN A 252 -14.24 -13.30 -30.99
CA ASN A 252 -14.98 -13.68 -29.80
C ASN A 252 -16.05 -12.63 -29.53
N GLU A 253 -17.30 -13.06 -29.34
CA GLU A 253 -18.45 -12.17 -29.11
C GLU A 253 -18.32 -11.33 -27.83
N ASN A 254 -17.52 -11.80 -26.86
CA ASN A 254 -17.25 -11.08 -25.62
C ASN A 254 -16.16 -10.01 -25.74
N CYS A 255 -15.68 -9.78 -26.96
CA CYS A 255 -14.53 -8.93 -27.24
C CYS A 255 -14.78 -7.98 -28.41
N ILE A 256 -14.09 -6.85 -28.39
CA ILE A 256 -13.91 -5.98 -29.55
C ILE A 256 -12.45 -6.04 -30.02
N GLN A 257 -12.19 -5.55 -31.23
CA GLN A 257 -10.84 -5.44 -31.80
C GLN A 257 -10.06 -6.76 -31.79
N LYS A 258 -10.71 -7.85 -32.25
CA LYS A 258 -10.13 -9.19 -32.39
C LYS A 258 -9.51 -9.71 -31.08
N GLY A 259 -10.28 -9.70 -30.00
CA GLY A 259 -9.84 -10.26 -28.70
C GLY A 259 -8.94 -9.35 -27.86
N LYS A 260 -8.59 -8.14 -28.34
CA LYS A 260 -7.72 -7.21 -27.61
C LYS A 260 -8.38 -6.64 -26.35
N PHE A 261 -9.68 -6.38 -26.42
CA PHE A 261 -10.45 -5.84 -25.29
C PHE A 261 -11.73 -6.63 -25.12
N CYS A 262 -11.86 -7.25 -23.96
CA CYS A 262 -12.93 -8.16 -23.62
C CYS A 262 -13.46 -7.86 -22.22
N ALA A 263 -14.70 -8.26 -22.00
CA ALA A 263 -15.27 -8.35 -20.67
C ALA A 263 -15.90 -9.73 -20.48
N LYS A 264 -16.24 -10.07 -19.24
CA LYS A 264 -16.98 -11.30 -18.99
C LYS A 264 -18.38 -11.15 -19.57
N ASP A 265 -18.87 -12.22 -20.16
CA ASP A 265 -20.26 -12.30 -20.59
C ASP A 265 -21.18 -12.05 -19.36
N PRO A 266 -22.06 -11.05 -19.42
CA PRO A 266 -22.94 -10.71 -18.31
C PRO A 266 -24.11 -11.70 -18.11
N ASP A 267 -24.41 -12.53 -19.09
CA ASP A 267 -25.56 -13.44 -19.15
C ASP A 267 -25.19 -14.92 -18.99
N LEU A 268 -23.92 -15.29 -19.13
CA LEU A 268 -23.46 -16.64 -18.80
C LEU A 268 -23.52 -16.90 -17.29
N PRO A 269 -24.09 -18.03 -16.84
CA PRO A 269 -24.07 -18.38 -15.43
C PRO A 269 -22.62 -18.63 -14.99
N THR A 270 -22.23 -18.00 -13.88
CA THR A 270 -20.90 -18.15 -13.27
C THR A 270 -20.59 -19.59 -12.83
N GLU A 271 -21.60 -20.48 -12.70
CA GLU A 271 -21.38 -21.86 -12.22
C GLU A 271 -22.23 -22.97 -12.87
N LYS A 272 -23.18 -22.71 -13.79
CA LYS A 272 -24.11 -23.76 -14.28
C LYS A 272 -24.51 -23.68 -15.76
N GLY A 273 -23.55 -23.58 -16.66
CA GLY A 273 -23.55 -24.16 -18.02
C GLY A 273 -24.81 -24.12 -18.91
N LYS A 274 -25.77 -23.22 -18.70
CA LYS A 274 -26.92 -23.04 -19.59
C LYS A 274 -26.89 -21.64 -20.17
N ILE A 275 -26.59 -21.56 -21.46
CA ILE A 275 -26.72 -20.36 -22.28
C ILE A 275 -28.22 -20.16 -22.51
N PRO A 276 -28.82 -19.02 -22.11
CA PRO A 276 -30.21 -18.73 -22.45
C PRO A 276 -30.37 -18.69 -23.97
N THR A 277 -31.26 -19.48 -24.55
CA THR A 277 -31.49 -19.57 -26.01
C THR A 277 -32.45 -18.48 -26.52
N SER A 278 -32.27 -17.22 -26.12
CA SER A 278 -33.14 -16.11 -26.53
C SER A 278 -32.36 -15.00 -27.22
N SER A 279 -32.98 -14.34 -28.19
CA SER A 279 -32.47 -13.21 -28.99
C SER A 279 -32.30 -11.89 -28.20
N THR A 280 -31.92 -11.98 -26.91
CA THR A 280 -31.79 -10.89 -25.94
C THR A 280 -30.62 -11.17 -24.99
N ILE A 281 -29.46 -11.55 -25.53
CA ILE A 281 -28.23 -11.83 -24.78
C ILE A 281 -27.29 -10.65 -24.98
N ALA A 282 -26.82 -10.08 -23.88
CA ALA A 282 -25.71 -9.15 -23.87
C ALA A 282 -24.41 -9.94 -23.86
N THR A 283 -23.43 -9.42 -24.56
CA THR A 283 -22.09 -9.99 -24.66
C THR A 283 -21.11 -9.18 -23.82
N GLY A 284 -19.93 -9.74 -23.58
CA GLY A 284 -18.79 -8.98 -23.08
C GLY A 284 -18.44 -7.79 -23.97
N ALA A 285 -18.68 -7.84 -25.28
CA ALA A 285 -18.45 -6.69 -26.16
C ALA A 285 -19.42 -5.52 -25.84
N ASP A 286 -20.67 -5.80 -25.48
CA ASP A 286 -21.62 -4.77 -25.03
C ASP A 286 -21.14 -4.08 -23.76
N ILE A 287 -20.56 -4.85 -22.83
CA ILE A 287 -19.94 -4.31 -21.63
C ILE A 287 -18.75 -3.41 -21.98
N VAL A 288 -17.85 -3.85 -22.87
CA VAL A 288 -16.70 -3.04 -23.29
C VAL A 288 -17.14 -1.74 -23.98
N ASN A 289 -18.18 -1.80 -24.82
CA ASN A 289 -18.73 -0.63 -25.49
C ASN A 289 -19.34 0.38 -24.51
N GLU A 290 -19.96 -0.10 -23.43
CA GLU A 290 -20.43 0.77 -22.35
C GLU A 290 -19.26 1.36 -21.55
N VAL A 291 -18.20 0.59 -21.28
CA VAL A 291 -16.96 1.10 -20.66
C VAL A 291 -16.37 2.25 -21.49
N ILE A 292 -16.33 2.12 -22.83
CA ILE A 292 -15.88 3.21 -23.71
C ILE A 292 -16.75 4.46 -23.51
N ARG A 293 -18.09 4.32 -23.44
CA ARG A 293 -18.99 5.47 -23.19
C ARG A 293 -18.59 6.24 -21.97
N GLN A 294 -18.46 5.53 -20.86
CA GLN A 294 -18.28 6.13 -19.57
C GLN A 294 -16.90 6.79 -19.48
N LEU A 295 -15.88 6.17 -20.08
CA LEU A 295 -14.56 6.78 -20.20
C LEU A 295 -14.59 8.03 -21.10
N CYS A 296 -15.34 8.04 -22.21
CA CYS A 296 -15.51 9.21 -23.06
C CYS A 296 -16.26 10.36 -22.36
N ILE A 297 -17.31 10.05 -21.57
CA ILE A 297 -17.99 11.04 -20.73
C ILE A 297 -17.00 11.62 -19.70
N PHE A 298 -16.22 10.77 -19.05
CA PHE A 298 -15.19 11.18 -18.09
C PHE A 298 -14.10 12.06 -18.73
N GLN A 299 -13.74 11.85 -20.00
CA GLN A 299 -12.78 12.69 -20.72
C GLN A 299 -13.28 14.11 -20.97
N GLN A 300 -14.60 14.33 -21.05
CA GLN A 300 -15.16 15.68 -21.13
C GLN A 300 -15.01 16.38 -19.78
N GLU A 301 -15.51 15.75 -18.71
CA GLU A 301 -15.35 16.25 -17.35
C GLU A 301 -15.61 15.14 -16.32
N SER A 302 -14.83 15.13 -15.24
CA SER A 302 -14.98 14.11 -14.19
C SER A 302 -16.34 14.15 -13.48
N SER A 303 -16.95 15.33 -13.35
CA SER A 303 -18.27 15.53 -12.71
C SER A 303 -19.40 14.87 -13.52
N LEU A 304 -19.33 14.95 -14.86
CA LEU A 304 -20.31 14.35 -15.77
C LEU A 304 -20.38 12.84 -15.63
N TRP A 305 -19.26 12.18 -15.33
CA TRP A 305 -19.24 10.74 -15.06
C TRP A 305 -20.11 10.37 -13.85
N TRP A 306 -20.05 11.16 -12.78
CA TRP A 306 -20.87 10.93 -11.59
C TRP A 306 -22.35 11.15 -11.88
N ASP A 307 -22.67 12.19 -12.64
CA ASP A 307 -24.04 12.51 -13.03
C ASP A 307 -24.63 11.42 -13.94
N TYR A 308 -23.85 10.97 -14.92
CA TYR A 308 -24.18 9.86 -15.79
C TYR A 308 -24.41 8.58 -14.98
N TRP A 309 -23.46 8.19 -14.13
CA TRP A 309 -23.53 6.93 -13.39
C TRP A 309 -24.77 6.88 -12.48
N ARG A 310 -25.14 7.98 -11.83
CA ARG A 310 -26.35 8.02 -10.99
C ARG A 310 -27.61 7.66 -11.77
N ASN A 311 -27.72 8.13 -13.01
CA ASN A 311 -28.83 7.76 -13.89
C ASN A 311 -28.67 6.34 -14.42
N PHE A 312 -27.46 5.97 -14.85
CA PHE A 312 -27.16 4.64 -15.40
C PHE A 312 -27.45 3.51 -14.40
N ALA A 313 -27.02 3.67 -13.15
CA ALA A 313 -27.22 2.68 -12.09
C ALA A 313 -28.71 2.40 -11.78
N ILE A 314 -29.58 3.38 -12.03
CA ILE A 314 -31.02 3.31 -11.77
C ILE A 314 -31.77 2.82 -13.02
N GLN A 315 -31.47 3.42 -14.17
CA GLN A 315 -32.24 3.23 -15.41
C GLN A 315 -31.72 2.05 -16.24
N CYS A 316 -30.40 1.81 -16.24
CA CYS A 316 -29.74 0.80 -17.06
C CYS A 316 -29.37 -0.43 -16.22
N ASN A 317 -30.38 -1.13 -15.67
CA ASN A 317 -30.17 -2.30 -14.82
C ASN A 317 -30.01 -3.63 -15.59
N LYS A 318 -30.08 -3.58 -16.92
CA LYS A 318 -30.04 -4.72 -17.84
C LYS A 318 -28.96 -4.50 -18.89
N PRO A 319 -27.87 -5.30 -18.88
CA PRO A 319 -26.78 -5.22 -19.87
C PRO A 319 -27.25 -5.18 -21.32
N GLN A 320 -28.34 -5.90 -21.63
CA GLN A 320 -28.93 -6.02 -22.96
C GLN A 320 -29.49 -4.71 -23.49
N LEU A 321 -29.76 -3.76 -22.59
CA LEU A 321 -30.35 -2.46 -22.89
C LEU A 321 -29.35 -1.32 -22.69
N TYR A 322 -28.07 -1.61 -22.41
CA TYR A 322 -27.08 -0.56 -22.14
C TYR A 322 -27.00 0.43 -23.30
N LYS A 323 -26.93 -0.04 -24.54
CA LYS A 323 -26.80 0.85 -25.69
C LYS A 323 -27.94 1.89 -25.77
N GLU A 324 -29.19 1.42 -25.75
CA GLU A 324 -30.38 2.27 -25.86
C GLU A 324 -30.56 3.12 -24.60
N CYS A 325 -30.40 2.53 -23.42
CA CYS A 325 -30.57 3.22 -22.15
C CYS A 325 -29.54 4.33 -21.95
N SER A 326 -28.26 4.02 -22.20
CA SER A 326 -27.17 4.99 -22.10
C SER A 326 -27.36 6.17 -23.05
N TYR A 327 -27.85 5.91 -24.27
CA TYR A 327 -28.18 6.96 -25.24
C TYR A 327 -29.28 7.90 -24.73
N GLN A 328 -30.35 7.34 -24.13
CA GLN A 328 -31.42 8.16 -23.53
C GLN A 328 -30.89 9.02 -22.39
N ILE A 329 -30.04 8.47 -21.52
CA ILE A 329 -29.41 9.24 -20.44
C ILE A 329 -28.61 10.40 -21.03
N THR A 330 -27.71 10.13 -21.97
CA THR A 330 -26.82 11.17 -22.52
C THR A 330 -27.58 12.28 -23.24
N MET A 331 -28.71 11.97 -23.89
CA MET A 331 -29.55 12.98 -24.55
C MET A 331 -30.28 13.91 -23.57
N THR A 332 -30.51 13.45 -22.35
CA THR A 332 -31.17 14.26 -21.30
C THR A 332 -30.18 15.05 -20.43
N MET A 333 -28.87 14.79 -20.56
CA MET A 333 -27.85 15.49 -19.79
C MET A 333 -27.48 16.81 -20.47
N GLU A 334 -27.79 17.94 -19.82
CA GLU A 334 -27.56 19.29 -20.38
C GLU A 334 -26.09 19.59 -20.69
N ASN A 335 -25.16 19.06 -19.88
CA ASN A 335 -23.73 19.42 -19.94
C ASN A 335 -22.87 18.40 -20.70
N VAL A 336 -23.46 17.39 -21.35
CA VAL A 336 -22.71 16.43 -22.18
C VAL A 336 -22.75 16.88 -23.63
N ASN A 337 -21.59 17.12 -24.23
CA ASN A 337 -21.53 17.33 -25.67
C ASN A 337 -21.65 15.97 -26.38
N VAL A 338 -22.84 15.70 -26.90
CA VAL A 338 -23.19 14.42 -27.54
C VAL A 338 -22.37 14.19 -28.82
N GLU A 339 -22.09 15.23 -29.61
CA GLU A 339 -21.29 15.07 -30.82
C GLU A 339 -19.86 14.63 -30.49
N VAL A 340 -19.23 15.28 -29.51
CA VAL A 340 -17.89 14.92 -29.01
C VAL A 340 -17.90 13.51 -28.40
N LEU A 341 -18.97 13.15 -27.69
CA LEU A 341 -19.14 11.81 -27.11
C LEU A 341 -19.17 10.74 -28.22
N GLU A 342 -20.01 10.89 -29.23
CA GLU A 342 -20.14 9.93 -30.32
C GLU A 342 -18.84 9.78 -31.12
N GLN A 343 -18.14 10.89 -31.37
CA GLN A 343 -16.81 10.87 -32.00
C GLN A 343 -15.79 10.08 -31.15
N CYS A 344 -15.76 10.32 -29.83
CA CYS A 344 -14.88 9.59 -28.92
C CYS A 344 -15.20 8.09 -28.87
N VAL A 345 -16.49 7.74 -28.77
CA VAL A 345 -16.95 6.35 -28.72
C VAL A 345 -16.54 5.63 -29.99
N LYS A 346 -16.84 6.21 -31.16
CA LYS A 346 -16.49 5.63 -32.46
C LYS A 346 -14.98 5.40 -32.62
N ALA A 347 -14.17 6.41 -32.27
CA ALA A 347 -12.72 6.32 -32.37
C ALA A 347 -12.14 5.17 -31.52
N ASN A 348 -12.74 4.90 -30.36
CA ASN A 348 -12.29 3.88 -29.42
C ASN A 348 -12.94 2.51 -29.64
N SER A 349 -14.05 2.41 -30.38
CA SER A 349 -14.67 1.12 -30.69
C SER A 349 -14.09 0.48 -31.96
N GLU A 350 -13.85 1.28 -33.01
CA GLU A 350 -13.49 0.78 -34.35
C GLU A 350 -11.96 0.61 -34.55
N SER A 351 -11.16 1.36 -33.81
CA SER A 351 -9.70 1.43 -33.98
C SER A 351 -8.97 1.28 -32.64
N ASN A 352 -7.63 1.23 -32.66
CA ASN A 352 -6.83 1.07 -31.46
C ASN A 352 -7.25 2.06 -30.35
N SER A 353 -7.81 1.56 -29.24
CA SER A 353 -8.32 2.40 -28.15
C SER A 353 -7.22 2.73 -27.13
N PRO A 354 -6.78 4.00 -27.02
CA PRO A 354 -5.88 4.42 -25.94
C PRO A 354 -6.55 4.34 -24.57
N LEU A 355 -7.86 4.58 -24.52
CA LEU A 355 -8.66 4.50 -23.29
C LEU A 355 -8.64 3.09 -22.70
N LEU A 356 -9.01 2.08 -23.49
CA LEU A 356 -9.01 0.69 -23.02
C LEU A 356 -7.59 0.16 -22.80
N SER A 357 -6.62 0.59 -23.60
CA SER A 357 -5.20 0.25 -23.36
C SER A 357 -4.73 0.73 -21.98
N LYS A 358 -5.10 1.95 -21.57
CA LYS A 358 -4.82 2.47 -20.23
C LYS A 358 -5.45 1.60 -19.13
N GLN A 359 -6.68 1.13 -19.33
CA GLN A 359 -7.36 0.26 -18.38
C GLN A 359 -6.62 -1.07 -18.17
N LEU A 360 -6.15 -1.71 -19.25
CA LEU A 360 -5.34 -2.93 -19.16
C LEU A 360 -4.01 -2.69 -18.43
N LEU A 361 -3.31 -1.60 -18.74
CA LEU A 361 -2.06 -1.23 -18.08
C LEU A 361 -2.24 -1.02 -16.57
N LEU A 362 -3.30 -0.31 -16.18
CA LEU A 362 -3.64 -0.10 -14.77
C LEU A 362 -3.95 -1.42 -14.06
N GLN A 363 -4.71 -2.32 -14.68
CA GLN A 363 -5.00 -3.62 -14.09
C GLN A 363 -3.75 -4.49 -13.91
N GLU A 364 -2.82 -4.48 -14.87
CA GLU A 364 -1.54 -5.20 -14.74
C GLU A 364 -0.63 -4.57 -13.67
N GLN A 365 -0.62 -3.23 -13.57
CA GLN A 365 0.17 -2.52 -12.58
C GLN A 365 -0.30 -2.81 -11.14
N PHE A 366 -1.60 -2.73 -10.89
CA PHE A 366 -2.16 -2.80 -9.54
C PHE A 366 -2.58 -4.21 -9.11
N LYS A 367 -2.85 -5.11 -10.07
CA LYS A 367 -3.24 -6.52 -9.84
C LYS A 367 -4.41 -6.66 -8.86
N ILE A 368 -5.41 -5.79 -9.00
CA ILE A 368 -6.63 -5.79 -8.20
C ILE A 368 -7.35 -7.12 -8.37
N ARG A 369 -7.69 -7.76 -7.24
CA ARG A 369 -8.31 -9.10 -7.20
C ARG A 369 -9.80 -9.08 -6.84
N GLY A 370 -10.30 -7.96 -6.32
CA GLY A 370 -11.70 -7.79 -5.88
C GLY A 370 -12.32 -6.55 -6.49
N TRP A 371 -13.62 -6.62 -6.80
CA TRP A 371 -14.36 -5.55 -7.46
C TRP A 371 -15.73 -5.38 -6.77
N PRO A 372 -16.14 -4.16 -6.35
CA PRO A 372 -15.36 -2.93 -6.45
C PRO A 372 -14.10 -2.93 -5.55
N SER A 373 -13.14 -2.08 -5.88
CA SER A 373 -11.98 -1.76 -5.04
C SER A 373 -11.68 -0.27 -5.10
N LEU A 374 -10.89 0.22 -4.16
CA LEU A 374 -10.41 1.60 -4.15
C LEU A 374 -8.88 1.60 -4.06
N THR A 375 -8.24 2.52 -4.77
CA THR A 375 -6.84 2.87 -4.50
C THR A 375 -6.73 4.37 -4.22
N ILE A 376 -5.96 4.74 -3.21
CA ILE A 376 -5.67 6.12 -2.82
C ILE A 376 -4.15 6.31 -2.96
N ASN A 377 -3.72 7.31 -3.72
CA ASN A 377 -2.30 7.64 -3.98
C ASN A 377 -1.44 6.41 -4.34
N ASN A 378 -1.96 5.59 -5.26
CA ASN A 378 -1.36 4.34 -5.74
C ASN A 378 -1.26 3.21 -4.70
N GLN A 379 -1.91 3.34 -3.54
CA GLN A 379 -2.01 2.29 -2.54
C GLN A 379 -3.41 1.67 -2.58
N ILE A 380 -3.49 0.35 -2.42
CA ILE A 380 -4.77 -0.36 -2.36
C ILE A 380 -5.42 -0.10 -1.00
N TYR A 381 -6.61 0.48 -1.02
CA TYR A 381 -7.43 0.69 0.18
C TYR A 381 -7.83 -0.65 0.81
N ARG A 382 -7.85 -0.68 2.13
CA ARG A 382 -8.18 -1.84 2.98
C ARG A 382 -9.29 -1.42 3.96
N GLY A 383 -10.06 -2.39 4.42
CA GLY A 383 -11.27 -2.13 5.21
C GLY A 383 -12.55 -2.07 4.38
N ASN A 384 -13.64 -1.67 5.03
CA ASN A 384 -14.96 -1.60 4.44
C ASN A 384 -15.03 -0.50 3.37
N ILE A 385 -15.48 -0.87 2.18
CA ILE A 385 -15.69 0.06 1.06
C ILE A 385 -17.06 0.70 1.20
N ILE A 386 -17.21 1.57 2.20
CA ILE A 386 -18.43 2.35 2.47
C ILE A 386 -18.13 3.85 2.45
N PRO A 387 -19.10 4.71 2.13
CA PRO A 387 -18.85 6.14 1.89
C PRO A 387 -18.08 6.84 3.01
N ASP A 388 -18.53 6.71 4.26
CA ASP A 388 -17.91 7.43 5.38
C ASP A 388 -16.47 6.99 5.65
N ASN A 389 -16.19 5.68 5.55
CA ASN A 389 -14.83 5.16 5.71
C ASN A 389 -13.89 5.60 4.57
N ILE A 390 -14.41 5.66 3.34
CA ILE A 390 -13.67 6.16 2.18
C ILE A 390 -13.39 7.66 2.37
N PHE A 391 -14.39 8.42 2.81
CA PHE A 391 -14.26 9.85 3.08
C PHE A 391 -13.19 10.12 4.14
N GLU A 392 -13.21 9.40 5.26
CA GLU A 392 -12.21 9.51 6.32
C GLU A 392 -10.80 9.22 5.80
N ALA A 393 -10.61 8.16 5.01
CA ALA A 393 -9.31 7.81 4.45
C ALA A 393 -8.80 8.87 3.46
N LEU A 394 -9.66 9.36 2.57
CA LEU A 394 -9.32 10.44 1.63
C LEU A 394 -8.96 11.74 2.36
N CYS A 395 -9.65 12.08 3.45
CA CYS A 395 -9.31 13.25 4.25
C CYS A 395 -7.95 13.09 4.95
N ASN A 396 -7.66 11.89 5.46
CA ASN A 396 -6.39 11.59 6.13
C ASN A 396 -5.19 11.50 5.18
N SER A 397 -5.41 11.34 3.86
CA SER A 397 -4.35 11.39 2.84
C SER A 397 -4.05 12.80 2.32
N ILE A 398 -4.77 13.83 2.79
CA ILE A 398 -4.54 15.23 2.42
C ILE A 398 -3.64 15.90 3.47
N GLN A 399 -2.59 16.58 3.03
CA GLN A 399 -1.63 17.26 3.91
C GLN A 399 -2.25 18.43 4.66
N LYS A 400 -3.09 19.22 3.99
CA LYS A 400 -3.82 20.36 4.56
C LYS A 400 -5.31 20.14 4.34
N PRO A 401 -5.99 19.36 5.19
CA PRO A 401 -7.43 19.14 5.08
C PRO A 401 -8.18 20.44 5.38
N GLU A 402 -9.30 20.66 4.70
CA GLU A 402 -10.17 21.84 4.86
C GLU A 402 -11.64 21.40 4.82
N GLY A 403 -12.54 22.30 5.22
CA GLY A 403 -13.98 22.06 5.21
C GLY A 403 -14.37 20.81 6.01
N ASN A 404 -15.17 19.93 5.41
CA ASN A 404 -15.70 18.73 6.06
C ASN A 404 -14.62 17.70 6.45
N CYS A 405 -13.40 17.80 5.91
CA CYS A 405 -12.31 16.90 6.31
C CYS A 405 -11.79 17.19 7.72
N LEU A 406 -11.96 18.41 8.24
CA LEU A 406 -11.44 18.80 9.56
C LEU A 406 -11.99 17.93 10.69
N THR A 407 -13.22 17.41 10.56
CA THR A 407 -13.83 16.50 11.55
C THR A 407 -13.12 15.13 11.62
N TYR A 408 -12.48 14.70 10.54
CA TYR A 408 -11.88 13.36 10.43
C TYR A 408 -10.38 13.34 10.69
N THR A 409 -9.72 14.50 10.59
CA THR A 409 -8.27 14.66 10.74
C THR A 409 -7.86 15.22 12.09
N GLN A 410 -8.82 15.49 13.00
CA GLN A 410 -8.51 15.71 14.41
C GLN A 410 -8.00 14.40 14.99
N ASP A 411 -6.81 14.43 15.59
CA ASP A 411 -6.21 13.26 16.21
C ASP A 411 -7.21 12.64 17.20
N PHE A 412 -7.53 11.35 17.01
CA PHE A 412 -8.32 10.64 17.99
C PHE A 412 -7.47 10.49 19.26
N ILE A 413 -7.80 11.27 20.28
CA ILE A 413 -7.21 11.20 21.62
C ILE A 413 -7.68 9.90 22.25
N GLY A 414 -6.90 8.83 22.11
CA GLY A 414 -6.85 7.79 23.11
C GLY A 414 -6.36 8.42 24.40
N LYS A 415 -7.28 8.87 25.24
CA LYS A 415 -6.98 9.49 26.53
C LYS A 415 -6.55 8.41 27.51
N ASN A 416 -5.31 7.95 27.35
CA ASN A 416 -4.54 7.43 28.46
C ASN A 416 -3.51 8.51 28.74
N ASP A 417 -3.62 9.14 29.90
CA ASP A 417 -2.57 9.97 30.48
C ASP A 417 -1.32 9.08 30.65
N PHE A 418 -0.54 8.99 29.58
CA PHE A 418 0.85 8.60 29.60
C PHE A 418 1.59 9.78 29.00
N ASP A 419 1.57 10.88 29.77
CA ASP A 419 2.60 11.90 29.66
C ASP A 419 3.95 11.18 29.76
N ASP A 420 4.68 11.26 28.65
CA ASP A 420 6.13 11.31 28.63
C ASP A 420 6.86 10.18 29.40
N ILE A 421 6.64 8.92 29.01
CA ILE A 421 7.61 7.85 29.31
C ILE A 421 8.34 7.47 28.03
N GLY A 422 9.38 8.24 27.76
CA GLY A 422 10.56 7.74 27.07
C GLY A 422 10.72 8.16 25.61
N SER A 423 10.53 9.44 25.26
CA SER A 423 11.31 10.02 24.15
C SER A 423 12.75 10.33 24.59
N GLY A 424 13.41 9.34 25.20
CA GLY A 424 14.85 9.29 25.41
C GLY A 424 15.54 8.74 24.17
N ASN A 425 15.20 9.25 22.99
CA ASN A 425 16.02 9.11 21.80
C ASN A 425 16.06 10.48 21.16
N GLN A 426 17.21 11.14 21.34
CA GLN A 426 17.59 12.38 20.68
C GLN A 426 17.10 12.33 19.24
N ARG A 427 16.02 13.06 18.94
CA ARG A 427 15.85 13.63 17.61
C ARG A 427 17.02 14.59 17.44
N MET A 428 18.17 14.04 17.04
CA MET A 428 19.30 14.83 16.61
C MET A 428 18.74 15.77 15.56
N SER A 429 18.67 17.04 15.92
CA SER A 429 18.19 18.10 15.06
C SER A 429 18.86 17.93 13.69
N ILE A 430 18.13 18.19 12.61
CA ILE A 430 18.67 18.13 11.23
C ILE A 430 20.01 18.88 11.14
N TRP A 431 20.16 19.94 11.94
CA TRP A 431 21.39 20.69 12.14
C TRP A 431 22.58 19.86 12.62
N VAL A 432 22.39 18.88 13.52
CA VAL A 432 23.46 18.02 14.03
C VAL A 432 23.91 17.01 12.98
N ILE A 433 22.97 16.48 12.18
CA ILE A 433 23.31 15.59 11.05
C ILE A 433 24.13 16.37 10.01
N LEU A 434 23.69 17.59 9.67
CA LEU A 434 24.45 18.48 8.77
C LEU A 434 25.85 18.77 9.33
N LEU A 435 25.96 19.03 10.63
CA LEU A 435 27.25 19.32 11.28
C LEU A 435 28.20 18.12 11.26
N ILE A 436 27.69 16.90 11.52
CA ILE A 436 28.48 15.66 11.43
C ILE A 436 28.93 15.39 10.00
N THR A 437 28.05 15.56 9.00
CA THR A 437 28.43 15.38 7.59
C THR A 437 29.49 16.40 7.15
N PHE A 438 29.39 17.65 7.62
CA PHE A 438 30.36 18.69 7.34
C PHE A 438 31.73 18.38 7.96
N ILE A 439 31.76 17.94 9.23
CA ILE A 439 33.00 17.50 9.90
C ILE A 439 33.60 16.28 9.18
N GLY A 440 32.76 15.32 8.77
CA GLY A 440 33.19 14.15 8.01
C GLY A 440 33.86 14.52 6.68
N LEU A 441 33.29 15.47 5.94
CA LEU A 441 33.89 15.97 4.69
C LEU A 441 35.24 16.65 4.96
N ILE A 442 35.35 17.47 6.00
CA ILE A 442 36.62 18.11 6.37
C ILE A 442 37.68 17.06 6.71
N ALA A 443 37.33 16.01 7.46
CA ALA A 443 38.24 14.93 7.79
C ALA A 443 38.72 14.16 6.56
N VAL A 444 37.82 13.91 5.59
CA VAL A 444 38.18 13.27 4.31
C VAL A 444 39.12 14.15 3.50
N PHE A 445 38.84 15.45 3.38
CA PHE A 445 39.74 16.38 2.68
C PHE A 445 41.10 16.51 3.37
N ALA A 446 41.14 16.51 4.71
CA ALA A 446 42.39 16.53 5.48
C ALA A 446 43.20 15.25 5.27
N LEU A 447 42.55 14.07 5.26
CA LEU A 447 43.20 12.79 4.96
C LEU A 447 43.73 12.74 3.53
N LEU A 448 42.93 13.16 2.54
CA LEU A 448 43.38 13.26 1.16
C LEU A 448 44.57 14.21 1.03
N GLY A 449 44.54 15.37 1.69
CA GLY A 449 45.66 16.30 1.74
C GLY A 449 46.91 15.71 2.41
N PHE A 450 46.74 14.92 3.48
CA PHE A 450 47.84 14.23 4.15
C PHE A 450 48.48 13.16 3.25
N PHE A 451 47.67 12.34 2.59
CA PHE A 451 48.15 11.36 1.62
C PHE A 451 48.82 12.03 0.42
N TYR A 452 48.26 13.13 -0.07
CA TYR A 452 48.82 13.92 -1.16
C TYR A 452 50.19 14.52 -0.78
N ARG A 453 50.31 15.11 0.42
CA ARG A 453 51.61 15.58 0.95
C ARG A 453 52.63 14.46 1.08
N LYS A 454 52.21 13.29 1.57
CA LYS A 454 53.09 12.13 1.70
C LYS A 454 53.56 11.61 0.33
N PHE A 455 52.68 11.65 -0.67
CA PHE A 455 53.00 11.27 -2.04
C PHE A 455 53.99 12.25 -2.69
N ILE A 456 53.73 13.57 -2.63
CA ILE A 456 54.64 14.60 -3.15
C ILE A 456 56.00 14.57 -2.45
N LYS A 457 56.05 14.39 -1.13
CA LYS A 457 57.33 14.32 -0.41
C LYS A 457 58.19 13.14 -0.87
N LYS A 458 57.54 12.02 -1.23
CA LYS A 458 58.22 10.85 -1.78
C LYS A 458 58.76 11.13 -3.19
N GLU A 459 57.98 11.80 -4.02
CA GLU A 459 58.37 12.18 -5.39
C GLU A 459 59.51 13.22 -5.39
N MET A 460 59.39 14.29 -4.59
CA MET A 460 60.46 15.29 -4.41
C MET A 460 61.76 14.68 -3.87
N SER A 461 61.69 13.72 -2.95
CA SER A 461 62.90 13.06 -2.43
C SER A 461 63.62 12.24 -3.51
N GLN A 462 62.90 11.72 -4.50
CA GLN A 462 63.49 10.95 -5.60
C GLN A 462 64.15 11.88 -6.62
N GLU A 463 63.51 13.00 -6.98
CA GLU A 463 64.10 14.01 -7.88
C GLU A 463 65.31 14.70 -7.26
N MET A 464 65.24 15.08 -5.97
CA MET A 464 66.33 15.77 -5.28
C MET A 464 67.57 14.88 -5.15
N ASN A 465 67.40 13.57 -4.92
CA ASN A 465 68.52 12.61 -4.90
C ASN A 465 69.16 12.44 -6.29
N GLN A 466 68.37 12.48 -7.37
CA GLN A 466 68.92 12.43 -8.73
C GLN A 466 69.72 13.69 -9.08
N GLN A 467 69.20 14.88 -8.74
CA GLN A 467 69.92 16.15 -8.96
C GLN A 467 71.19 16.26 -8.11
N VAL A 468 71.15 15.84 -6.84
CA VAL A 468 72.33 15.82 -5.96
C VAL A 468 73.38 14.85 -6.51
N ASN A 469 73.00 13.65 -6.94
CA ASN A 469 73.95 12.70 -7.53
C ASN A 469 74.56 13.25 -8.83
N GLN A 470 73.78 13.90 -9.69
CA GLN A 470 74.31 14.55 -10.90
C GLN A 470 75.29 15.68 -10.58
N MET A 471 74.96 16.54 -9.61
CA MET A 471 75.85 17.63 -9.17
C MET A 471 77.14 17.10 -8.52
N VAL A 472 77.05 16.05 -7.70
CA VAL A 472 78.23 15.40 -7.10
C VAL A 472 79.10 14.74 -8.16
N SER A 473 78.51 14.05 -9.15
CA SER A 473 79.27 13.48 -10.27
C SER A 473 79.96 14.57 -11.12
N GLN A 474 79.29 15.70 -11.38
CA GLN A 474 79.91 16.84 -12.06
C GLN A 474 81.05 17.47 -11.24
N TYR A 475 80.88 17.58 -9.92
CA TYR A 475 81.92 18.09 -9.03
C TYR A 475 83.14 17.16 -9.00
N ILE A 476 82.95 15.84 -8.88
CA ILE A 476 84.04 14.85 -8.93
C ILE A 476 84.77 14.91 -10.28
N ALA A 477 84.03 14.93 -11.40
CA ALA A 477 84.62 15.02 -12.74
C ALA A 477 85.44 16.32 -12.94
N PHE A 478 84.98 17.44 -12.37
CA PHE A 478 85.71 18.71 -12.41
C PHE A 478 87.07 18.60 -11.70
N TYR A 479 87.13 17.97 -10.51
CA TYR A 479 88.39 17.83 -9.78
C TYR A 479 89.33 16.77 -10.38
N GLU A 480 88.81 15.66 -10.89
CA GLU A 480 89.62 14.66 -11.61
C GLU A 480 90.26 15.24 -12.88
N SER A 481 89.57 16.15 -13.58
CA SER A 481 90.13 16.84 -14.76
C SER A 481 91.29 17.79 -14.43
N ARG A 482 91.33 18.35 -13.21
CA ARG A 482 92.45 19.19 -12.74
C ARG A 482 93.62 18.37 -12.19
N GLY A 483 93.36 17.20 -11.62
CA GLY A 483 94.41 16.30 -11.12
C GLY A 483 95.25 15.61 -12.21
N LYS A 484 94.76 15.57 -13.46
CA LYS A 484 95.46 14.92 -14.59
C LYS A 484 96.26 15.86 -15.51
N ASN A 485 96.25 17.17 -15.25
CA ASN A 485 97.00 18.16 -16.05
C ASN A 485 98.19 18.77 -15.28
N GLY A 486 98.70 18.04 -14.27
CA GLY A 486 99.79 18.47 -13.40
C GLY A 486 100.76 17.35 -13.09
N GLU A 487 101.25 16.65 -14.11
CA GLU A 487 102.54 15.94 -14.15
C GLU A 487 103.13 16.04 -15.56
#